data_AF-A0A973EG74-F1
#
_entry.id   AF-A0A973EG74-F1
#
_cell.length_a   1.000
_cell.length_b   1.000
_cell.length_c   1.000
_cell.angle_alpha   90.00
_cell.angle_beta   90.00
_cell.angle_gamma   90.00
#
_symmetry.space_group_name_H-M   'P 1'
#
loop_
_entity.id
_entity.type
_entity.pdbx_description
1 polymer ?
#
loop_
_entity_poly.entity_id
_entity_poly.type
_entity_poly.pdbx_seq_one_letter_code
_entity_poly.pdbx_strand_id
1 'polypeptide(L)' 'ADKLLVMASAQVVDLVLDEHSTTVAELEEMIGKSIRFQREEQYTQELFDVVLL' A
#
# COMPACT_ATOMS: atom_id res chain seq x y z
N ALA A 1 0.43 -16.80 -5.02
CA ALA A 1 0.91 -15.49 -4.54
C ALA A 1 -0.32 -14.59 -4.48
N ASP A 2 -0.98 -14.55 -3.32
CA ASP A 2 -2.30 -13.89 -3.14
C ASP A 2 -2.19 -12.62 -2.30
N LYS A 3 -0.95 -12.18 -2.02
CA LYS A 3 -0.70 -11.00 -1.21
C LYS A 3 0.29 -10.07 -1.90
N LEU A 4 -0.01 -8.78 -1.86
CA LEU A 4 0.86 -7.70 -2.30
C LEU A 4 1.37 -6.96 -1.07
N LEU A 5 2.66 -6.68 -1.02
CA LEU A 5 3.27 -5.80 -0.03
C LEU A 5 3.73 -4.53 -0.72
N VAL A 6 3.13 -3.41 -0.33
CA VAL A 6 3.49 -2.06 -0.78
C VAL A 6 4.28 -1.39 0.34
N MET A 7 5.53 -1.06 0.05
CA MET A 7 6.42 -0.35 0.96
C MET A 7 6.51 1.09 0.48
N ALA A 8 6.16 2.05 1.33
CA ALA A 8 6.15 3.47 0.97
C ALA A 8 6.47 4.34 2.19
N SER A 9 6.68 5.63 1.98
CA SER A 9 6.92 6.57 3.08
C SER A 9 5.78 6.55 4.09
N ALA A 10 6.11 6.76 5.37
CA ALA A 10 5.12 6.78 6.44
C ALA A 10 3.96 7.75 6.15
N GLN A 11 4.28 8.95 5.62
CA GLN A 11 3.27 9.95 5.25
C GLN A 11 2.29 9.45 4.18
N VAL A 12 2.78 8.75 3.15
CA VAL A 12 1.92 8.19 2.10
C VAL A 12 1.08 7.04 2.63
N VAL A 13 1.66 6.15 3.42
CA VAL A 13 0.93 5.03 4.02
C VAL A 13 -0.18 5.52 4.94
N ASP A 14 0.09 6.52 5.79
CA ASP A 14 -0.92 7.06 6.70
C ASP A 14 -2.04 7.76 5.92
N LEU A 15 -1.71 8.55 4.89
CA LEU A 15 -2.71 9.16 4.01
C LEU A 15 -3.59 8.11 3.32
N VAL A 16 -2.96 7.04 2.81
CA VAL A 16 -3.67 5.97 2.11
C VAL A 16 -4.59 5.18 3.04
N LEU A 17 -4.13 4.89 4.27
CA LEU A 17 -4.90 4.16 5.26
C LEU A 17 -6.03 4.99 5.87
N ASP A 18 -5.82 6.29 6.06
CA ASP A 18 -6.81 7.16 6.69
C ASP A 18 -7.80 7.73 5.65
N GLU A 19 -7.30 8.38 4.60
CA GLU A 19 -8.13 9.13 3.63
C GLU A 19 -8.56 8.29 2.42
N HIS A 20 -7.72 7.35 1.96
CA HIS A 20 -7.99 6.57 0.75
C HIS A 20 -8.35 5.10 1.00
N SER A 21 -8.75 4.75 2.22
CA SER A 21 -9.10 3.36 2.61
C SER A 21 -10.15 2.71 1.70
N THR A 22 -11.16 3.46 1.27
CA THR A 22 -12.18 2.97 0.32
C THR A 22 -11.57 2.61 -1.04
N THR A 23 -10.69 3.47 -1.57
CA THR A 23 -10.02 3.24 -2.85
C THR A 23 -9.12 2.00 -2.79
N VAL A 24 -8.45 1.77 -1.64
CA VAL A 24 -7.65 0.56 -1.42
C VAL A 24 -8.52 -0.69 -1.43
N ALA A 25 -9.67 -0.67 -0.75
CA ALA A 25 -10.58 -1.82 -0.70
C ALA A 25 -11.14 -2.17 -2.08
N GLU A 26 -11.53 -1.16 -2.88
CA GLU A 26 -11.97 -1.37 -4.27
C GLU A 26 -10.84 -1.96 -5.12
N LEU A 27 -9.61 -1.50 -4.91
CA LEU A 27 -8.42 -2.08 -5.55
C LEU A 27 -8.29 -3.55 -5.16
N GLU A 28 -8.29 -3.90 -3.87
CA GLU A 28 -8.20 -5.29 -3.40
C GLU A 28 -9.25 -6.21 -4.03
N GLU A 29 -10.50 -5.73 -4.15
CA GLU A 29 -11.60 -6.46 -4.80
C GLU A 29 -11.34 -6.65 -6.30
N MET A 30 -10.86 -5.61 -6.99
CA MET A 30 -10.57 -5.63 -8.43
C MET A 30 -9.43 -6.59 -8.78
N ILE A 31 -8.32 -6.56 -8.02
CA ILE A 31 -7.17 -7.47 -8.27
C ILE A 31 -7.38 -8.85 -7.66
N GLY A 32 -8.36 -9.02 -6.77
CA GLY A 32 -8.63 -10.27 -6.06
C GLY A 32 -7.46 -10.69 -5.16
N LYS A 33 -6.68 -9.73 -4.65
CA LYS A 33 -5.48 -9.95 -3.83
C LYS A 33 -5.48 -8.97 -2.67
N SER A 34 -5.06 -9.43 -1.49
CA SER A 34 -4.91 -8.55 -0.33
C SER A 34 -3.66 -7.69 -0.47
N ILE A 35 -3.79 -6.40 -0.19
CA ILE A 35 -2.71 -5.41 -0.21
C ILE A 35 -2.33 -5.09 1.25
N ARG A 36 -1.04 -5.20 1.56
CA ARG A 36 -0.48 -4.70 2.82
C ARG A 36 0.38 -3.50 2.56
N PHE A 37 0.26 -2.51 3.42
CA PHE A 37 1.14 -1.34 3.43
C PHE A 37 2.16 -1.46 4.55
N GLN A 38 3.41 -1.17 4.26
CA GLN A 38 4.50 -1.09 5.21
C GLN A 38 5.11 0.31 5.16
N ARG A 39 5.23 0.93 6.34
CA ARG A 39 5.83 2.26 6.50
C ARG A 39 7.33 2.13 6.45
N GLU A 40 7.96 2.90 5.58
CA GLU A 40 9.40 3.04 5.49
C GLU A 40 9.80 4.49 5.81
N GLU A 41 10.44 4.71 6.95
CA GLU A 41 10.82 6.07 7.39
C GLU A 41 11.91 6.71 6.53
N GLN A 42 12.70 5.89 5.82
CA GLN A 42 13.76 6.35 4.93
C GLN A 42 13.24 6.70 3.53
N TYR A 43 11.99 6.34 3.22
CA TYR A 43 11.43 6.56 1.90
C TYR A 43 10.85 7.96 1.82
N THR A 44 11.15 8.65 0.73
CA THR A 44 10.44 9.87 0.37
C THR A 44 9.09 9.51 -0.23
N GLN A 45 8.18 10.49 -0.34
CA GLN A 45 6.86 10.28 -0.96
C GLN A 45 6.91 9.74 -2.41
N GLU A 46 8.06 9.88 -3.08
CA GLU A 46 8.27 9.43 -4.46
C GLU A 46 8.81 7.99 -4.54
N LEU A 47 9.27 7.43 -3.42
CA LEU A 47 9.82 6.08 -3.34
C LEU A 47 8.77 5.12 -2.82
N PHE A 48 8.52 4.07 -3.60
CA PHE A 48 7.69 2.95 -3.19
C PHE A 48 8.12 1.67 -3.89
N ASP A 49 7.96 0.54 -3.21
CA ASP A 49 8.22 -0.80 -3.73
C ASP A 49 6.97 -1.67 -3.63
N VAL A 50 6.75 -2.53 -4.62
CA VAL A 50 5.63 -3.48 -4.65
C VAL A 50 6.16 -4.90 -4.81
N VAL A 51 5.92 -5.73 -3.82
CA VAL A 51 6.38 -7.12 -3.77
C VAL A 51 5.19 -8.09 -3.84
N LEU A 52 5.29 -9.10 -4.71
CA LEU A 52 4.34 -10.22 -4.76
C LEU A 52 4.77 -11.34 -3.81
N LEU A 53 3.86 -11.75 -2.93
CA LEU A 53 4.01 -12.84 -1.95
C LEU A 53 3.06 -14.01 -2.26
#